data_AF-A0AB34IJW2-F1
#
_entry.id   AF-A0AB34IJW2-F1
#
_cell.length_a   1.000
_cell.length_b   1.000
_cell.length_c   1.000
_cell.angle_alpha   90.00
_cell.angle_beta   90.00
_cell.angle_gamma   90.00
#
_symmetry.space_group_name_H-M   'P 1'
#
loop_
_entity.id
_entity.type
_entity.pdbx_description
1 polymer ?
#
loop_
_entity_poly.entity_id
_entity_poly.type
_entity_poly.pdbx_seq_one_letter_code
_entity_poly.pdbx_strand_id
1 'polypeptide(L)'
;MASRLPLLLLLPLLATLTSPSFALPLGSISLRSSRAPFSRHPPPRRTPPPCLLFGDELEQKRKECEAALAAAQELVALAAAAEAEAEALVSRRAAEVRAAQEKVREAEAAADRCLAAEAEGRAALAAAAAEREGKEEGVAAARAAVDAAAAEQAAWEEANPLEAAGKAGVKVGGAIADVAANALLTTLFGESKASRERRAAAAPPPPPPAPPAPPVDGAALDAELRSKRQAAEATLKARRPRPLSETVATSTLDAALGAAAAAAAGGEPSGGLGAVASWAAARREALRAEAALQEKHNRLALFASDLALLGIPLDEHTAGALDEKALRKAFRERSRVLHPDVRAQRLAEETEGVPSVYELNAAYEAVRKLL
;
A
#
# COMPACT_ATOMS: atom_id res chain seq x y z
N MET A 1 -5.40 -6.45 -16.97
CA MET A 1 -5.33 -5.59 -18.16
C MET A 1 -5.77 -4.19 -17.76
N ALA A 2 -5.09 -3.17 -18.30
CA ALA A 2 -5.39 -1.73 -18.21
C ALA A 2 -5.30 -1.04 -16.84
N SER A 3 -4.09 -0.55 -16.49
CA SER A 3 -3.87 0.78 -15.87
C SER A 3 -2.39 0.97 -15.54
N ARG A 4 -1.58 1.28 -16.57
CA ARG A 4 -0.27 1.90 -16.39
C ARG A 4 -0.31 3.26 -17.10
N LEU A 5 0.15 4.29 -16.38
CA LEU A 5 0.39 5.70 -16.79
C LEU A 5 -0.83 6.64 -16.75
N PRO A 6 -0.66 7.89 -16.24
CA PRO A 6 0.36 8.82 -16.74
C PRO A 6 1.24 9.48 -15.65
N LEU A 7 2.51 9.08 -15.58
CA LEU A 7 3.57 9.85 -14.91
C LEU A 7 4.55 10.51 -15.91
N LEU A 8 4.27 10.36 -17.23
CA LEU A 8 5.11 10.88 -18.32
C LEU A 8 4.71 12.28 -18.84
N LEU A 9 3.72 12.95 -18.25
CA LEU A 9 3.25 14.26 -18.72
C LEU A 9 3.83 15.48 -17.97
N LEU A 10 4.66 15.27 -16.93
CA LEU A 10 5.27 16.38 -16.18
C LEU A 10 6.69 16.77 -16.66
N LEU A 11 7.30 16.00 -17.56
CA LEU A 11 8.65 16.26 -18.05
C LEU A 11 8.83 17.33 -19.16
N PRO A 12 7.82 17.77 -19.96
CA PRO A 12 8.09 18.77 -20.99
C PRO A 12 8.11 20.22 -20.47
N LEU A 13 7.71 20.46 -19.21
CA LEU A 13 7.66 21.82 -18.64
C LEU A 13 8.98 22.30 -18.03
N LEU A 14 9.91 21.39 -17.72
CA LEU A 14 11.24 21.73 -17.22
C LEU A 14 12.31 21.81 -18.32
N ALA A 15 12.04 21.24 -19.51
CA ALA A 15 12.97 21.29 -20.64
C ALA A 15 12.93 22.61 -21.44
N THR A 16 11.96 23.50 -21.19
CA THR A 16 11.87 24.80 -21.88
C THR A 16 12.60 25.94 -21.16
N LEU A 17 13.19 25.70 -19.97
CA LEU A 17 13.94 26.70 -19.20
C LEU A 17 15.46 26.59 -19.34
N THR A 18 15.98 25.63 -20.11
CA THR A 18 17.42 25.42 -20.32
C THR A 18 17.87 25.62 -21.78
N SER A 19 17.12 26.38 -22.58
CA SER A 19 17.67 26.95 -23.82
C SER A 19 18.46 28.24 -23.49
N PRO A 20 19.80 28.25 -23.62
CA PRO A 20 20.59 29.47 -23.67
C PRO A 20 20.45 30.10 -25.07
N SER A 21 19.21 30.40 -25.45
CA SER A 21 18.89 31.14 -26.69
C SER A 21 17.90 32.25 -26.37
N PHE A 22 18.03 32.88 -25.19
CA PHE A 22 17.75 34.31 -25.12
C PHE A 22 18.93 35.02 -25.80
N ALA A 23 18.99 34.89 -27.12
CA ALA A 23 19.34 36.03 -27.93
C ALA A 23 18.29 37.07 -27.55
N LEU A 24 18.63 37.93 -26.60
CA LEU A 24 17.93 39.18 -26.41
C LEU A 24 17.70 39.71 -27.83
N PRO A 25 16.47 40.08 -28.21
CA PRO A 25 16.38 41.13 -29.18
C PRO A 25 17.07 42.31 -28.49
N LEU A 26 18.37 42.42 -28.69
CA LEU A 26 18.92 43.65 -29.22
C LEU A 26 18.00 43.94 -30.41
N GLY A 27 16.86 44.56 -30.09
CA GLY A 27 16.45 45.72 -30.83
C GLY A 27 17.75 46.49 -30.95
N SER A 28 18.44 46.24 -32.06
CA SER A 28 18.77 47.31 -32.95
C SER A 28 17.59 48.26 -32.87
N ILE A 29 17.69 49.17 -31.91
CA ILE A 29 17.38 50.56 -32.14
C ILE A 29 18.24 50.85 -33.36
N SER A 30 17.73 50.42 -34.51
CA SER A 30 17.91 51.08 -35.77
C SER A 30 17.42 52.45 -35.39
N LEU A 31 18.36 53.27 -34.94
CA LEU A 31 18.36 54.69 -35.16
C LEU A 31 18.12 54.75 -36.67
N ARG A 32 16.84 54.68 -37.05
CA ARG A 32 16.34 55.20 -38.30
C ARG A 32 16.83 56.63 -38.21
N SER A 33 18.00 56.81 -38.80
CA SER A 33 18.52 58.04 -39.32
C SER A 33 17.41 58.52 -40.24
N SER A 34 16.41 59.14 -39.64
CA SER A 34 15.54 60.11 -40.25
C SER A 34 16.48 61.24 -40.64
N ARG A 35 17.22 61.00 -41.73
CA ARG A 35 17.74 62.01 -42.64
C ARG A 35 16.52 62.82 -43.06
N ALA A 36 16.17 63.81 -42.26
CA ALA A 36 15.48 64.95 -42.77
C ALA A 36 16.46 65.64 -43.72
N PRO A 37 16.13 65.85 -45.01
CA PRO A 37 16.92 66.71 -45.88
C PRO A 37 16.64 68.15 -45.46
N PHE A 38 17.23 68.60 -44.35
CA PHE A 38 17.29 70.02 -44.01
C PHE A 38 18.47 70.65 -44.73
N SER A 39 18.32 70.82 -46.04
CA SER A 39 18.98 71.87 -46.81
C SER A 39 18.39 73.22 -46.41
N ARG A 40 18.80 73.70 -45.24
CA ARG A 40 18.80 75.14 -44.92
C ARG A 40 20.12 75.44 -44.26
N HIS A 41 21.06 75.97 -45.05
CA HIS A 41 22.26 76.61 -44.54
C HIS A 41 21.85 77.57 -43.42
N PRO A 42 22.25 77.34 -42.15
CA PRO A 42 22.15 78.39 -41.16
C PRO A 42 23.01 79.56 -41.67
N PRO A 43 22.55 80.81 -41.55
CA PRO A 43 23.41 81.96 -41.84
C PRO A 43 24.68 81.85 -40.98
N PRO A 44 25.84 82.37 -41.44
CA PRO A 44 27.07 82.34 -40.67
C PRO A 44 26.79 83.01 -39.33
N ARG A 45 26.63 82.20 -38.27
CA ARG A 45 26.60 82.72 -36.91
C ARG A 45 27.95 83.39 -36.74
N ARG A 46 27.93 84.71 -36.73
CA ARG A 46 29.07 85.53 -36.31
C ARG A 46 29.58 84.89 -35.04
N THR A 47 30.78 84.31 -35.11
CA THR A 47 31.49 83.82 -33.95
C THR A 47 31.48 84.97 -32.96
N PRO A 48 30.88 84.81 -31.76
CA PRO A 48 31.03 85.83 -30.74
C PRO A 48 32.53 86.06 -30.55
N PRO A 49 32.97 87.31 -30.33
CA PRO A 49 34.37 87.58 -30.04
C PRO A 49 34.79 86.67 -28.88
N PRO A 50 36.03 86.14 -28.87
CA PRO A 50 36.52 85.36 -27.73
C PRO A 50 36.35 86.23 -26.49
N CYS A 51 35.36 85.91 -25.66
CA CYS A 51 35.19 86.51 -24.36
C CYS A 51 36.43 86.08 -23.59
N LEU A 52 37.39 87.01 -23.45
CA LEU A 52 38.52 86.83 -22.58
C LEU A 52 37.96 86.80 -21.15
N LEU A 53 37.64 85.60 -20.67
CA LEU A 53 37.38 85.38 -19.25
C LEU A 53 38.66 85.82 -18.54
N PHE A 54 38.57 86.91 -17.77
CA PHE A 54 39.69 87.43 -16.99
C PHE A 54 39.91 86.53 -15.75
N GLY A 55 41.14 86.52 -15.23
CA GLY A 55 41.72 85.47 -14.36
C GLY A 55 40.78 84.80 -13.34
N ASP A 56 39.97 85.57 -12.61
CA ASP A 56 39.10 85.04 -11.56
C ASP A 56 37.97 84.13 -12.10
N GLU A 57 37.40 84.44 -13.27
CA GLU A 57 36.34 83.64 -13.88
C GLU A 57 36.87 82.30 -14.41
N LEU A 58 38.11 82.29 -14.92
CA LEU A 58 38.78 81.05 -15.35
C LEU A 58 39.11 80.15 -14.16
N GLU A 59 39.57 80.72 -13.05
CA GLU A 59 39.82 79.95 -11.83
C GLU A 59 38.53 79.37 -11.25
N GLN A 60 37.43 80.12 -11.25
CA GLN A 60 36.14 79.60 -10.82
C GLN A 60 35.66 78.46 -11.73
N LYS A 61 35.75 78.62 -13.06
CA LYS A 61 35.37 77.57 -14.00
C LYS A 61 36.25 76.33 -13.89
N ARG A 62 37.54 76.50 -13.60
CA ARG A 62 38.45 75.39 -13.32
C ARG A 62 38.02 74.63 -12.06
N LYS A 63 37.70 75.33 -10.96
CA LYS A 63 37.21 74.69 -9.73
C LYS A 63 35.88 73.95 -9.94
N GLU A 64 34.95 74.55 -10.71
CA GLU A 64 33.69 73.89 -11.08
C GLU A 64 33.94 72.61 -11.90
N CYS A 65 34.85 72.65 -12.88
CA CYS A 65 35.25 71.48 -13.66
C CYS A 65 35.95 70.41 -12.81
N GLU A 66 36.84 70.79 -11.89
CA GLU A 66 37.52 69.86 -10.99
C GLU A 66 36.51 69.18 -10.04
N ALA A 67 35.55 69.93 -9.50
CA ALA A 67 34.46 69.39 -8.68
C ALA A 67 33.55 68.44 -9.49
N ALA A 68 33.22 68.80 -10.73
CA ALA A 68 32.44 67.94 -11.61
C ALA A 68 33.18 66.64 -11.97
N LEU A 69 34.49 66.70 -12.20
CA LEU A 69 35.33 65.52 -12.43
C LEU A 69 35.39 64.62 -11.19
N ALA A 70 35.54 65.19 -9.99
CA ALA A 70 35.53 64.42 -8.74
C ALA A 70 34.18 63.71 -8.54
N ALA A 71 33.06 64.41 -8.74
CA ALA A 71 31.73 63.81 -8.66
C ALA A 71 31.52 62.70 -9.72
N ALA A 72 32.03 62.89 -10.94
CA ALA A 72 31.97 61.85 -11.98
C ALA A 72 32.81 60.61 -11.59
N GLN A 73 33.98 60.80 -10.97
CA GLN A 73 34.80 59.70 -10.47
C GLN A 73 34.11 58.92 -9.34
N GLU A 74 33.43 59.60 -8.43
CA GLU A 74 32.63 58.96 -7.37
C GLU A 74 31.48 58.12 -7.96
N LEU A 75 30.78 58.65 -8.97
CA LEU A 75 29.71 57.90 -9.65
C LEU A 75 30.25 56.66 -10.38
N VAL A 76 31.42 56.75 -11.01
CA VAL A 76 32.07 55.59 -11.65
C VAL A 76 32.48 54.55 -10.61
N ALA A 77 33.01 54.98 -9.45
CA ALA A 77 33.37 54.08 -8.36
C ALA A 77 32.14 53.36 -7.77
N LEU A 78 31.01 54.07 -7.60
CA LEU A 78 29.75 53.48 -7.16
C LEU A 78 29.18 52.49 -8.19
N ALA A 79 29.25 52.81 -9.48
CA ALA A 79 28.84 51.89 -10.54
C ALA A 79 29.67 50.61 -10.56
N ALA A 80 31.00 50.72 -10.44
CA ALA A 80 31.89 49.57 -10.36
C ALA A 80 31.63 48.70 -9.11
N ALA A 81 31.31 49.30 -7.97
CA ALA A 81 30.93 48.57 -6.76
C ALA A 81 29.60 47.82 -6.95
N ALA A 82 28.60 48.45 -7.58
CA ALA A 82 27.32 47.82 -7.88
C ALA A 82 27.46 46.64 -8.87
N GLU A 83 28.32 46.78 -9.89
CA GLU A 83 28.65 45.69 -10.81
C GLU A 83 29.30 44.51 -10.07
N ALA A 84 30.26 44.76 -9.18
CA ALA A 84 30.89 43.72 -8.38
C ALA A 84 29.91 43.00 -7.45
N GLU A 85 28.97 43.73 -6.82
CA GLU A 85 27.90 43.12 -6.01
C GLU A 85 26.94 42.28 -6.86
N ALA A 86 26.59 42.74 -8.06
CA ALA A 86 25.75 41.99 -8.99
C ALA A 86 26.43 40.69 -9.45
N GLU A 87 27.72 40.74 -9.79
CA GLU A 87 28.50 39.54 -10.13
C GLU A 87 28.59 38.56 -8.96
N ALA A 88 28.77 39.05 -7.73
CA ALA A 88 28.78 38.22 -6.53
C ALA A 88 27.43 37.52 -6.30
N LEU A 89 26.31 38.22 -6.50
CA LEU A 89 24.97 37.65 -6.41
C LEU A 89 24.72 36.59 -7.49
N VAL A 90 25.11 36.85 -8.73
CA VAL A 90 25.00 35.87 -9.83
C VAL A 90 25.83 34.62 -9.54
N SER A 91 27.06 34.78 -9.05
CA SER A 91 27.94 33.67 -8.67
C SER A 91 27.33 32.82 -7.54
N ARG A 92 26.79 33.49 -6.50
CA ARG A 92 26.10 32.81 -5.40
C ARG A 92 24.87 32.04 -5.88
N ARG A 93 24.03 32.64 -6.73
CA ARG A 93 22.87 31.95 -7.31
C ARG A 93 23.26 30.77 -8.17
N ALA A 94 24.33 30.89 -8.96
CA ALA A 94 24.85 29.78 -9.75
C ALA A 94 25.37 28.62 -8.89
N ALA A 95 25.92 28.90 -7.70
CA ALA A 95 26.32 27.88 -6.73
C ALA A 95 25.10 27.20 -6.08
N GLU A 96 24.09 27.98 -5.68
CA GLU A 96 22.83 27.46 -5.12
C GLU A 96 22.10 26.54 -6.11
N VAL A 97 22.05 26.92 -7.40
CA VAL A 97 21.44 26.09 -8.46
C VAL A 97 22.21 24.79 -8.66
N ARG A 98 23.56 24.83 -8.66
CA ARG A 98 24.39 23.62 -8.76
C ARG A 98 24.16 22.66 -7.59
N ALA A 99 24.13 23.17 -6.36
CA ALA A 99 23.84 22.37 -5.18
C ALA A 99 22.42 21.76 -5.20
N ALA A 100 21.43 22.50 -5.74
CA ALA A 100 20.08 21.97 -5.93
C ALA A 100 20.06 20.85 -6.99
N GLN A 101 20.77 20.99 -8.10
CA GLN A 101 20.89 19.96 -9.14
C GLN A 101 21.56 18.67 -8.62
N GLU A 102 22.57 18.79 -7.75
CA GLU A 102 23.19 17.63 -7.11
C GLU A 102 22.19 16.87 -6.23
N LYS A 103 21.39 17.58 -5.42
CA LYS A 103 20.34 16.95 -4.60
C LYS A 103 19.27 16.27 -5.45
N VAL A 104 18.90 16.84 -6.60
CA VAL A 104 17.97 16.19 -7.54
C VAL A 104 18.56 14.90 -8.09
N ARG A 105 19.83 14.90 -8.51
CA ARG A 105 20.52 13.68 -8.98
C ARG A 105 20.64 12.61 -7.90
N GLU A 106 20.91 13.00 -6.65
CA GLU A 106 20.93 12.07 -5.52
C GLU A 106 19.57 11.44 -5.26
N ALA A 107 18.49 12.23 -5.36
CA ALA A 107 17.12 11.75 -5.21
C ALA A 107 16.70 10.81 -6.36
N GLU A 108 17.07 11.12 -7.61
CA GLU A 108 16.86 10.24 -8.77
C GLU A 108 17.59 8.91 -8.59
N ALA A 109 18.87 8.94 -8.20
CA ALA A 109 19.63 7.72 -7.92
C ALA A 109 19.06 6.90 -6.75
N ALA A 110 18.47 7.56 -5.75
CA ALA A 110 17.76 6.86 -4.67
C ALA A 110 16.45 6.21 -5.16
N ALA A 111 15.69 6.90 -6.00
CA ALA A 111 14.48 6.36 -6.62
C ALA A 111 14.77 5.13 -7.50
N ASP A 112 15.85 5.18 -8.30
CA ASP A 112 16.27 4.05 -9.13
C ASP A 112 16.67 2.82 -8.28
N ARG A 113 17.36 3.04 -7.15
CA ARG A 113 17.67 1.95 -6.20
C ARG A 113 16.41 1.34 -5.58
N CYS A 114 15.41 2.15 -5.24
CA CYS A 114 14.13 1.66 -4.75
C CYS A 114 13.39 0.81 -5.81
N LEU A 115 13.36 1.27 -7.06
CA LEU A 115 12.75 0.53 -8.17
C LEU A 115 13.47 -0.81 -8.43
N ALA A 116 14.79 -0.84 -8.35
CA ALA A 116 15.57 -2.07 -8.45
C ALA A 116 15.23 -3.06 -7.32
N ALA A 117 15.19 -2.58 -6.07
CA ALA A 117 14.83 -3.40 -4.92
C ALA A 117 13.39 -3.94 -5.00
N GLU A 118 12.44 -3.15 -5.52
CA GLU A 118 11.08 -3.64 -5.79
C GLU A 118 11.04 -4.73 -6.85
N ALA A 119 11.85 -4.60 -7.91
CA ALA A 119 11.94 -5.61 -8.96
C ALA A 119 12.50 -6.93 -8.43
N GLU A 120 13.55 -6.87 -7.60
CA GLU A 120 14.11 -8.03 -6.90
C GLU A 120 13.08 -8.68 -5.96
N GLY A 121 12.34 -7.87 -5.19
CA GLY A 121 11.28 -8.35 -4.32
C GLY A 121 10.16 -9.07 -5.09
N ARG A 122 9.74 -8.56 -6.24
CA ARG A 122 8.75 -9.21 -7.11
C ARG A 122 9.28 -10.51 -7.70
N ALA A 123 10.55 -10.56 -8.11
CA ALA A 123 11.19 -11.78 -8.60
C ALA A 123 11.25 -12.86 -7.50
N ALA A 124 11.59 -12.49 -6.26
CA ALA A 124 11.60 -13.40 -5.13
C ALA A 124 10.20 -13.96 -4.81
N LEU A 125 9.16 -13.12 -4.87
CA LEU A 125 7.77 -13.58 -4.69
C LEU A 125 7.33 -14.54 -5.80
N ALA A 126 7.71 -14.28 -7.05
CA ALA A 126 7.41 -15.18 -8.16
C ALA A 126 8.12 -16.54 -8.01
N ALA A 127 9.39 -16.54 -7.59
CA ALA A 127 10.13 -17.78 -7.31
C ALA A 127 9.49 -18.58 -6.17
N ALA A 128 9.08 -17.90 -5.09
CA ALA A 128 8.39 -18.55 -3.97
C ALA A 128 7.01 -19.12 -4.36
N ALA A 129 6.30 -18.48 -5.29
CA ALA A 129 5.04 -18.99 -5.83
C ALA A 129 5.27 -20.27 -6.66
N ALA A 130 6.28 -20.28 -7.53
CA ALA A 130 6.64 -21.47 -8.31
C ALA A 130 7.07 -22.65 -7.44
N GLU A 131 7.79 -22.40 -6.34
CA GLU A 131 8.16 -23.44 -5.37
C GLU A 131 6.93 -24.04 -4.66
N ARG A 132 5.91 -23.21 -4.36
CA ARG A 132 4.66 -23.68 -3.76
C ARG A 132 3.87 -24.55 -4.75
N GLU A 133 3.76 -24.12 -6.00
CA GLU A 133 3.10 -24.90 -7.05
C GLU A 133 3.76 -26.28 -7.24
N GLY A 134 5.10 -26.33 -7.31
CA GLY A 134 5.83 -27.61 -7.38
C GLY A 134 5.63 -28.50 -6.14
N LYS A 135 5.49 -27.93 -4.94
CA LYS A 135 5.15 -28.69 -3.72
C LYS A 135 3.72 -29.23 -3.76
N GLU A 136 2.76 -28.44 -4.24
CA GLU A 136 1.37 -28.86 -4.38
C GLU A 136 1.23 -29.99 -5.40
N GLU A 137 1.95 -29.92 -6.53
CA GLU A 137 2.04 -31.02 -7.50
C GLU A 137 2.65 -32.28 -6.88
N GLY A 138 3.73 -32.15 -6.10
CA GLY A 138 4.34 -33.27 -5.38
C GLY A 138 3.40 -33.92 -4.36
N VAL A 139 2.62 -33.13 -3.62
CA VAL A 139 1.60 -33.62 -2.70
C VAL A 139 0.47 -34.34 -3.45
N ALA A 140 0.02 -33.81 -4.59
CA ALA A 140 -1.00 -34.44 -5.42
C ALA A 140 -0.51 -35.79 -5.98
N ALA A 141 0.73 -35.86 -6.47
CA ALA A 141 1.35 -37.10 -6.95
C ALA A 141 1.51 -38.14 -5.83
N ALA A 142 1.94 -37.72 -4.63
CA ALA A 142 2.05 -38.60 -3.48
C ALA A 142 0.69 -39.17 -3.07
N ARG A 143 -0.37 -38.34 -3.10
CA ARG A 143 -1.74 -38.78 -2.81
C ARG A 143 -2.24 -39.80 -3.83
N ALA A 144 -2.02 -39.54 -5.13
CA ALA A 144 -2.37 -40.48 -6.19
C ALA A 144 -1.65 -41.83 -6.04
N ALA A 145 -0.38 -41.83 -5.61
CA ALA A 145 0.38 -43.06 -5.35
C ALA A 145 -0.19 -43.85 -4.14
N VAL A 146 -0.60 -43.16 -3.07
CA VAL A 146 -1.26 -43.79 -1.93
C VAL A 146 -2.61 -44.40 -2.34
N ASP A 147 -3.41 -43.69 -3.13
CA ASP A 147 -4.70 -44.18 -3.61
C ASP A 147 -4.53 -45.41 -4.51
N ALA A 148 -3.51 -45.43 -5.38
CA ALA A 148 -3.16 -46.58 -6.22
C ALA A 148 -2.72 -47.79 -5.39
N ALA A 149 -1.87 -47.59 -4.39
CA ALA A 149 -1.44 -48.65 -3.48
C ALA A 149 -2.62 -49.23 -2.66
N ALA A 150 -3.54 -48.38 -2.22
CA ALA A 150 -4.76 -48.83 -1.54
C ALA A 150 -5.66 -49.66 -2.46
N ALA A 151 -5.77 -49.29 -3.74
CA ALA A 151 -6.52 -50.07 -4.73
C ALA A 151 -5.86 -51.43 -5.03
N GLU A 152 -4.53 -51.49 -5.15
CA GLU A 152 -3.78 -52.74 -5.31
C GLU A 152 -3.95 -53.66 -4.10
N GLN A 153 -3.92 -53.10 -2.88
CA GLN A 153 -4.17 -53.86 -1.66
C GLN A 153 -5.59 -54.44 -1.64
N ALA A 154 -6.61 -53.64 -1.96
CA ALA A 154 -7.99 -54.12 -2.03
C ALA A 154 -8.17 -55.25 -3.06
N ALA A 155 -7.55 -55.11 -4.25
CA ALA A 155 -7.58 -56.15 -5.28
C ALA A 155 -6.85 -57.43 -4.84
N TRP A 156 -5.74 -57.30 -4.10
CA TRP A 156 -5.03 -58.45 -3.53
C TRP A 156 -5.88 -59.14 -2.45
N GLU A 157 -6.55 -58.40 -1.57
CA GLU A 157 -7.45 -58.95 -0.55
C GLU A 157 -8.61 -59.73 -1.19
N GLU A 158 -9.19 -59.23 -2.28
CA GLU A 158 -10.24 -59.92 -3.04
C GLU A 158 -9.73 -61.19 -3.75
N ALA A 159 -8.53 -61.12 -4.34
CA ALA A 159 -7.91 -62.23 -5.05
C ALA A 159 -7.22 -63.25 -4.13
N ASN A 160 -7.14 -62.99 -2.82
CA ASN A 160 -6.34 -63.80 -1.91
C ASN A 160 -6.91 -65.22 -1.76
N PRO A 161 -6.22 -66.25 -2.27
CA PRO A 161 -6.72 -67.62 -2.25
C PRO A 161 -6.83 -68.18 -0.83
N LEU A 162 -6.17 -67.58 0.17
CA LEU A 162 -6.28 -67.97 1.57
C LEU A 162 -7.60 -67.57 2.21
N GLU A 163 -8.26 -66.50 1.76
CA GLU A 163 -9.62 -66.18 2.20
C GLU A 163 -10.66 -67.10 1.55
N ALA A 164 -10.48 -67.44 0.26
CA ALA A 164 -11.30 -68.43 -0.42
C ALA A 164 -11.12 -69.83 0.18
N ALA A 165 -9.88 -70.22 0.49
CA ALA A 165 -9.55 -71.45 1.19
C ALA A 165 -9.93 -71.41 2.68
N GLY A 166 -9.98 -70.24 3.32
CA GLY A 166 -10.51 -70.06 4.66
C GLY A 166 -12.03 -70.26 4.70
N LYS A 167 -12.77 -69.70 3.74
CA LYS A 167 -14.23 -69.91 3.62
C LYS A 167 -14.59 -71.37 3.29
N ALA A 168 -13.76 -72.08 2.53
CA ALA A 168 -13.93 -73.53 2.26
C ALA A 168 -13.37 -74.43 3.39
N GLY A 169 -12.26 -74.02 4.00
CA GLY A 169 -11.49 -74.76 5.01
C GLY A 169 -12.01 -74.60 6.43
N VAL A 170 -12.73 -73.52 6.78
CA VAL A 170 -13.37 -73.36 8.11
C VAL A 170 -14.42 -74.46 8.36
N LYS A 171 -15.04 -75.02 7.31
CA LYS A 171 -15.96 -76.17 7.47
C LYS A 171 -15.25 -77.50 7.77
N VAL A 172 -14.02 -77.69 7.30
CA VAL A 172 -13.27 -78.96 7.47
C VAL A 172 -12.27 -78.86 8.63
N GLY A 173 -11.57 -77.74 8.72
CA GLY A 173 -10.66 -77.39 9.82
C GLY A 173 -11.38 -77.13 11.13
N GLY A 174 -12.60 -76.57 11.13
CA GLY A 174 -13.41 -76.45 12.36
C GLY A 174 -13.76 -77.82 12.95
N ALA A 175 -14.17 -78.79 12.12
CA ALA A 175 -14.49 -80.14 12.55
C ALA A 175 -13.26 -80.91 13.05
N ILE A 176 -12.11 -80.78 12.37
CA ILE A 176 -10.86 -81.47 12.76
C ILE A 176 -10.21 -80.81 13.98
N ALA A 177 -10.23 -79.48 14.07
CA ALA A 177 -9.71 -78.74 15.22
C ALA A 177 -10.58 -78.94 16.46
N ASP A 178 -11.90 -79.02 16.35
CA ASP A 178 -12.76 -79.35 17.51
C ASP A 178 -12.56 -80.79 17.99
N VAL A 179 -12.33 -81.75 17.08
CA VAL A 179 -12.03 -83.15 17.44
C VAL A 179 -10.63 -83.27 18.05
N ALA A 180 -9.63 -82.61 17.46
CA ALA A 180 -8.26 -82.62 17.98
C ALA A 180 -8.14 -81.85 19.31
N ALA A 181 -8.80 -80.69 19.44
CA ALA A 181 -8.84 -79.93 20.69
C ALA A 181 -9.60 -80.68 21.78
N ASN A 182 -10.72 -81.36 21.46
CA ASN A 182 -11.38 -82.23 22.44
C ASN A 182 -10.49 -83.41 22.84
N ALA A 183 -9.84 -84.09 21.89
CA ALA A 183 -8.97 -85.21 22.21
C ALA A 183 -7.77 -84.78 23.08
N LEU A 184 -7.16 -83.64 22.78
CA LEU A 184 -5.98 -83.12 23.47
C LEU A 184 -6.33 -82.52 24.84
N LEU A 185 -7.50 -81.88 24.99
CA LEU A 185 -8.00 -81.43 26.29
C LEU A 185 -8.43 -82.60 27.18
N THR A 186 -9.02 -83.65 26.60
CA THR A 186 -9.41 -84.85 27.37
C THR A 186 -8.19 -85.63 27.84
N THR A 187 -7.10 -85.69 27.06
CA THR A 187 -5.85 -86.34 27.47
C THR A 187 -5.03 -85.53 28.47
N LEU A 188 -4.98 -84.20 28.34
CA LEU A 188 -4.23 -83.35 29.28
C LEU A 188 -4.96 -83.08 30.60
N PHE A 189 -6.29 -83.02 30.58
CA PHE A 189 -7.06 -82.56 31.74
C PHE A 189 -8.11 -83.56 32.24
N GLY A 190 -8.24 -84.74 31.61
CA GLY A 190 -9.14 -85.81 32.05
C GLY A 190 -10.64 -85.50 31.94
N GLU A 191 -11.02 -84.34 31.41
CA GLU A 191 -12.40 -83.87 31.35
C GLU A 191 -12.71 -83.28 29.96
N SER A 192 -13.88 -83.57 29.41
CA SER A 192 -14.29 -83.08 28.07
C SER A 192 -14.71 -81.60 28.09
N LYS A 193 -14.60 -80.92 26.93
CA LYS A 193 -14.99 -79.50 26.76
C LYS A 193 -16.42 -79.21 27.25
N ALA A 194 -17.34 -80.15 27.04
CA ALA A 194 -18.73 -80.06 27.49
C ALA A 194 -18.88 -79.99 29.03
N SER A 195 -17.99 -80.62 29.80
CA SER A 195 -17.98 -80.52 31.27
C SER A 195 -17.46 -79.16 31.75
N ARG A 196 -16.53 -78.54 31.02
CA ARG A 196 -16.03 -77.19 31.33
C ARG A 196 -17.02 -76.10 30.96
N GLU A 197 -17.71 -76.22 29.83
CA GLU A 197 -18.75 -75.26 29.43
C GLU A 197 -19.92 -75.26 30.43
N ARG A 198 -20.29 -76.41 31.02
CA ARG A 198 -21.25 -76.48 32.13
C ARG A 198 -20.75 -75.79 33.41
N ARG A 199 -19.45 -75.72 33.63
CA ARG A 199 -18.83 -75.03 34.78
C ARG A 199 -18.67 -73.52 34.51
N ALA A 200 -18.39 -73.13 33.27
CA ALA A 200 -18.31 -71.73 32.84
C ALA A 200 -19.69 -71.07 32.79
N ALA A 201 -20.75 -71.83 32.47
CA ALA A 201 -22.15 -71.37 32.56
C ALA A 201 -22.61 -71.10 34.01
N ALA A 202 -21.83 -71.51 35.02
CA ALA A 202 -22.07 -71.20 36.43
C ALA A 202 -21.23 -70.00 36.94
N ALA A 203 -20.44 -69.34 36.08
CA ALA A 203 -19.67 -68.15 36.42
C ALA A 203 -20.42 -66.87 36.01
N PRO A 204 -20.37 -65.78 36.81
CA PRO A 204 -21.13 -64.55 36.55
C PRO A 204 -20.66 -63.83 35.27
N PRO A 205 -21.57 -63.15 34.53
CA PRO A 205 -21.29 -62.62 33.21
C PRO A 205 -20.33 -61.40 33.22
N PRO A 206 -19.55 -61.18 32.15
CA PRO A 206 -18.66 -60.03 32.00
C PRO A 206 -19.43 -58.72 31.72
N PRO A 207 -18.84 -57.55 32.04
CA PRO A 207 -19.51 -56.25 31.91
C PRO A 207 -19.75 -55.81 30.45
N PRO A 208 -20.75 -54.94 30.20
CA PRO A 208 -21.19 -54.55 28.86
C PRO A 208 -20.19 -53.64 28.11
N PRO A 209 -20.27 -53.57 26.76
CA PRO A 209 -19.36 -52.78 25.93
C PRO A 209 -19.56 -51.27 26.09
N ALA A 210 -18.46 -50.53 25.91
CA ALA A 210 -18.33 -49.10 26.14
C ALA A 210 -19.24 -48.23 25.23
N PRO A 211 -19.69 -47.05 25.71
CA PRO A 211 -20.65 -46.19 25.02
C PRO A 211 -20.06 -45.45 23.79
N PRO A 212 -20.92 -44.96 22.88
CA PRO A 212 -20.52 -44.19 21.70
C PRO A 212 -19.83 -42.87 22.07
N ALA A 213 -18.89 -42.45 21.21
CA ALA A 213 -18.08 -41.24 21.39
C ALA A 213 -18.94 -40.00 21.66
N PRO A 214 -18.49 -39.09 22.57
CA PRO A 214 -19.27 -37.96 23.00
C PRO A 214 -19.52 -36.97 21.86
N PRO A 215 -20.65 -36.25 21.88
CA PRO A 215 -20.92 -35.16 20.95
C PRO A 215 -19.81 -34.12 21.07
N VAL A 216 -19.38 -33.59 19.92
CA VAL A 216 -18.37 -32.54 19.85
C VAL A 216 -18.91 -31.32 20.62
N ASP A 217 -18.32 -31.04 21.78
CA ASP A 217 -18.78 -29.97 22.68
C ASP A 217 -18.67 -28.61 21.97
N GLY A 218 -19.81 -28.04 21.57
CA GLY A 218 -19.86 -26.70 20.96
C GLY A 218 -19.22 -25.61 21.83
N ALA A 219 -19.16 -25.83 23.15
CA ALA A 219 -18.47 -24.96 24.09
C ALA A 219 -16.94 -24.93 23.87
N ALA A 220 -16.34 -26.04 23.45
CA ALA A 220 -14.91 -26.11 23.13
C ALA A 220 -14.61 -25.35 21.83
N LEU A 221 -15.51 -25.46 20.85
CA LEU A 221 -15.40 -24.76 19.56
C LEU A 221 -15.55 -23.23 19.73
N ASP A 222 -16.48 -22.79 20.59
CA ASP A 222 -16.64 -21.37 20.96
C ASP A 222 -15.44 -20.81 21.74
N ALA A 223 -14.80 -21.61 22.58
CA ALA A 223 -13.59 -21.22 23.28
C ALA A 223 -12.40 -21.06 22.31
N GLU A 224 -12.30 -21.95 21.31
CA GLU A 224 -11.30 -21.88 20.26
C GLU A 224 -11.49 -20.64 19.36
N LEU A 225 -12.74 -20.31 18.99
CA LEU A 225 -13.06 -19.10 18.22
C LEU A 225 -12.74 -17.81 18.99
N ARG A 226 -13.01 -17.76 20.31
CA ARG A 226 -12.61 -16.62 21.16
C ARG A 226 -11.10 -16.48 21.26
N SER A 227 -10.36 -17.58 21.39
CA SER A 227 -8.89 -17.58 21.38
C SER A 227 -8.33 -17.05 20.06
N LYS A 228 -8.88 -17.51 18.92
CA LYS A 228 -8.49 -17.02 17.58
C LYS A 228 -8.76 -15.53 17.39
N ARG A 229 -9.90 -15.01 17.90
CA ARG A 229 -10.19 -13.56 17.89
C ARG A 229 -9.16 -12.76 18.71
N GLN A 230 -8.83 -13.21 19.92
CA GLN A 230 -7.84 -12.53 20.77
C GLN A 230 -6.44 -12.53 20.14
N ALA A 231 -6.03 -13.63 19.52
CA ALA A 231 -4.75 -13.73 18.82
C ALA A 231 -4.70 -12.78 17.60
N ALA A 232 -5.78 -12.71 16.82
CA ALA A 232 -5.88 -11.77 15.71
C ALA A 232 -5.81 -10.31 16.18
N GLU A 233 -6.50 -9.98 17.27
CA GLU A 233 -6.50 -8.63 17.86
C GLU A 233 -5.12 -8.25 18.44
N ALA A 234 -4.40 -9.19 19.06
CA ALA A 234 -3.02 -9.00 19.51
C ALA A 234 -2.06 -8.77 18.33
N THR A 235 -2.23 -9.54 17.25
CA THR A 235 -1.44 -9.38 16.02
C THR A 235 -1.69 -8.02 15.37
N LEU A 236 -2.95 -7.55 15.38
CA LEU A 236 -3.32 -6.22 14.91
C LEU A 236 -2.78 -5.10 15.79
N LYS A 237 -2.79 -5.26 17.13
CA LYS A 237 -2.13 -4.32 18.04
C LYS A 237 -0.62 -4.25 17.82
N ALA A 238 0.03 -5.38 17.53
CA ALA A 238 1.46 -5.42 17.20
C ALA A 238 1.76 -4.81 15.82
N ARG A 239 0.84 -4.95 14.86
CA ARG A 239 0.91 -4.35 13.52
C ARG A 239 0.37 -2.93 13.45
N ARG A 240 -0.21 -2.37 14.53
CA ARG A 240 -0.56 -0.96 14.55
C ARG A 240 0.71 -0.19 14.21
N PRO A 241 0.75 0.53 13.08
CA PRO A 241 1.89 1.38 12.79
C PRO A 241 2.04 2.30 14.00
N ARG A 242 3.20 2.25 14.65
CA ARG A 242 3.57 3.30 15.59
C ARG A 242 3.35 4.62 14.83
N PRO A 243 2.80 5.67 15.45
CA PRO A 243 2.56 6.98 14.81
C PRO A 243 3.88 7.73 14.51
N LEU A 244 4.82 7.04 13.85
CA LEU A 244 6.18 7.45 13.55
C LEU A 244 6.39 7.74 12.06
N SER A 245 5.40 7.49 11.20
CA SER A 245 5.47 7.84 9.78
C SER A 245 4.64 9.07 9.41
N GLU A 246 3.58 9.39 10.16
CA GLU A 246 2.86 10.65 9.95
C GLU A 246 3.78 11.82 10.27
N THR A 247 4.38 11.92 11.45
CA THR A 247 5.22 13.08 11.79
C THR A 247 6.44 13.26 10.90
N VAL A 248 7.07 12.20 10.39
CA VAL A 248 8.30 12.35 9.57
C VAL A 248 7.98 12.64 8.10
N ALA A 249 7.00 11.96 7.50
CA ALA A 249 6.60 12.25 6.12
C ALA A 249 5.81 13.57 6.03
N THR A 250 4.94 13.87 6.99
CA THR A 250 4.25 15.16 7.06
C THR A 250 5.22 16.29 7.39
N SER A 251 6.17 16.14 8.33
CA SER A 251 7.12 17.23 8.61
C SER A 251 8.10 17.53 7.49
N THR A 252 8.57 16.51 6.76
CA THR A 252 9.47 16.73 5.61
C THR A 252 8.74 17.38 4.44
N LEU A 253 7.48 17.00 4.20
CA LEU A 253 6.64 17.58 3.14
C LEU A 253 6.15 19.00 3.53
N ASP A 254 5.81 19.24 4.81
CA ASP A 254 5.49 20.57 5.33
C ASP A 254 6.73 21.48 5.36
N ALA A 255 7.91 20.96 5.67
CA ALA A 255 9.17 21.70 5.57
C ALA A 255 9.52 22.03 4.11
N ALA A 256 9.30 21.11 3.18
CA ALA A 256 9.52 21.34 1.75
C ALA A 256 8.53 22.38 1.17
N LEU A 257 7.24 22.27 1.52
CA LEU A 257 6.22 23.25 1.12
C LEU A 257 6.41 24.61 1.80
N GLY A 258 6.82 24.62 3.07
CA GLY A 258 7.17 25.83 3.81
C GLY A 258 8.40 26.53 3.25
N ALA A 259 9.44 25.77 2.89
CA ALA A 259 10.64 26.29 2.24
C ALA A 259 10.32 26.84 0.84
N ALA A 260 9.45 26.17 0.07
CA ALA A 260 8.99 26.67 -1.22
C ALA A 260 8.18 27.98 -1.07
N ALA A 261 7.31 28.08 -0.08
CA ALA A 261 6.56 29.31 0.20
C ALA A 261 7.45 30.46 0.70
N ALA A 262 8.45 30.16 1.55
CA ALA A 262 9.40 31.15 2.06
C ALA A 262 10.38 31.63 0.98
N ALA A 263 10.85 30.73 0.11
CA ALA A 263 11.67 31.09 -1.05
C ALA A 263 10.91 31.99 -2.02
N ALA A 264 9.59 31.81 -2.12
CA ALA A 264 8.72 32.64 -2.94
C ALA A 264 8.48 34.04 -2.31
N ALA A 265 8.41 34.15 -0.98
CA ALA A 265 8.20 35.42 -0.27
C ALA A 265 9.39 36.41 -0.36
N GLY A 266 10.58 35.96 -0.76
CA GLY A 266 11.77 36.80 -0.93
C GLY A 266 11.93 37.45 -2.31
N GLY A 267 10.99 37.21 -3.25
CA GLY A 267 10.99 37.80 -4.59
C GLY A 267 9.91 38.86 -4.75
N GLU A 268 10.24 39.93 -5.47
CA GLU A 268 9.37 41.05 -5.88
C GLU A 268 7.88 40.66 -6.08
N PRO A 269 6.91 41.49 -5.62
CA PRO A 269 5.47 41.18 -5.53
C PRO A 269 4.72 41.11 -6.89
N SER A 270 5.35 40.63 -7.95
CA SER A 270 4.75 40.46 -9.26
C SER A 270 3.91 39.15 -9.30
N GLY A 271 2.65 39.24 -8.83
CA GLY A 271 1.47 38.47 -9.27
C GLY A 271 1.42 36.93 -9.16
N GLY A 272 2.53 36.20 -9.06
CA GLY A 272 2.57 34.72 -9.14
C GLY A 272 2.51 33.99 -7.79
N LEU A 273 2.79 34.68 -6.69
CA LEU A 273 2.94 34.07 -5.35
C LEU A 273 1.62 33.53 -4.79
N GLY A 274 0.50 34.19 -5.08
CA GLY A 274 -0.82 33.73 -4.65
C GLY A 274 -1.21 32.39 -5.27
N ALA A 275 -0.83 32.14 -6.53
CA ALA A 275 -1.16 30.89 -7.23
C ALA A 275 -0.44 29.69 -6.60
N VAL A 276 0.86 29.80 -6.34
CA VAL A 276 1.65 28.71 -5.73
C VAL A 276 1.17 28.41 -4.30
N ALA A 277 0.89 29.45 -3.50
CA ALA A 277 0.36 29.27 -2.15
C ALA A 277 -1.02 28.59 -2.15
N SER A 278 -1.92 29.00 -3.07
CA SER A 278 -3.25 28.38 -3.21
C SER A 278 -3.17 26.92 -3.67
N TRP A 279 -2.27 26.61 -4.62
CA TRP A 279 -2.03 25.23 -5.06
C TRP A 279 -1.47 24.36 -3.93
N ALA A 280 -0.50 24.87 -3.16
CA ALA A 280 0.08 24.16 -2.03
C ALA A 280 -0.94 23.93 -0.91
N ALA A 281 -1.86 24.86 -0.68
CA ALA A 281 -2.98 24.68 0.25
C ALA A 281 -3.95 23.61 -0.24
N ALA A 282 -4.37 23.67 -1.51
CA ALA A 282 -5.25 22.68 -2.12
C ALA A 282 -4.63 21.28 -2.13
N ARG A 283 -3.33 21.17 -2.42
CA ARG A 283 -2.61 19.89 -2.39
C ARG A 283 -2.51 19.31 -0.98
N ARG A 284 -2.26 20.15 0.03
CA ARG A 284 -2.29 19.71 1.44
C ARG A 284 -3.66 19.20 1.86
N GLU A 285 -4.72 19.88 1.46
CA GLU A 285 -6.08 19.45 1.77
C GLU A 285 -6.43 18.13 1.07
N ALA A 286 -6.04 17.96 -0.19
CA ALA A 286 -6.21 16.70 -0.92
C ALA A 286 -5.48 15.54 -0.22
N LEU A 287 -4.21 15.74 0.20
CA LEU A 287 -3.45 14.73 0.93
C LEU A 287 -4.07 14.37 2.29
N ARG A 288 -4.63 15.36 3.01
CA ARG A 288 -5.36 15.10 4.26
C ARG A 288 -6.64 14.31 4.02
N ALA A 289 -7.38 14.62 2.95
CA ALA A 289 -8.58 13.87 2.57
C ALA A 289 -8.23 12.43 2.18
N GLU A 290 -7.17 12.21 1.40
CA GLU A 290 -6.65 10.88 1.05
C GLU A 290 -6.23 10.10 2.31
N ALA A 291 -5.50 10.73 3.23
CA ALA A 291 -5.09 10.11 4.50
C ALA A 291 -6.29 9.73 5.38
N ALA A 292 -7.29 10.61 5.49
CA ALA A 292 -8.52 10.34 6.23
C ALA A 292 -9.33 9.18 5.62
N LEU A 293 -9.42 9.11 4.29
CA LEU A 293 -10.04 7.99 3.59
C LEU A 293 -9.28 6.68 3.83
N GLN A 294 -7.94 6.74 3.80
CA GLN A 294 -7.11 5.57 4.06
C GLN A 294 -7.23 5.10 5.52
N GLU A 295 -7.26 6.01 6.48
CA GLU A 295 -7.49 5.69 7.90
C GLU A 295 -8.87 5.04 8.08
N LYS A 296 -9.91 5.63 7.46
CA LYS A 296 -11.26 5.06 7.47
C LYS A 296 -11.28 3.64 6.88
N HIS A 297 -10.64 3.44 5.73
CA HIS A 297 -10.50 2.11 5.10
C HIS A 297 -9.80 1.11 6.03
N ASN A 298 -8.66 1.50 6.63
CA ASN A 298 -7.92 0.66 7.56
C ASN A 298 -8.73 0.31 8.82
N ARG A 299 -9.52 1.26 9.32
CA ARG A 299 -10.41 1.03 10.46
C ARG A 299 -11.54 0.07 10.10
N LEU A 300 -12.16 0.21 8.92
CA LEU A 300 -13.17 -0.71 8.40
C LEU A 300 -12.61 -2.11 8.12
N ALA A 301 -11.34 -2.22 7.71
CA ALA A 301 -10.67 -3.50 7.50
C ALA A 301 -10.60 -4.37 8.76
N LEU A 302 -10.59 -3.77 9.95
CA LEU A 302 -10.64 -4.50 11.22
C LEU A 302 -12.01 -5.20 11.43
N PHE A 303 -13.04 -4.73 10.74
CA PHE A 303 -14.42 -5.23 10.81
C PHE A 303 -14.81 -5.95 9.51
N ALA A 304 -13.85 -6.46 8.74
CA ALA A 304 -14.11 -7.13 7.47
C ALA A 304 -15.09 -8.31 7.60
N SER A 305 -15.02 -9.08 8.70
CA SER A 305 -15.97 -10.16 8.99
C SER A 305 -17.40 -9.64 9.18
N ASP A 306 -17.56 -8.53 9.89
CA ASP A 306 -18.85 -7.95 10.21
C ASP A 306 -19.47 -7.28 8.97
N LEU A 307 -18.65 -6.64 8.14
CA LEU A 307 -19.05 -6.13 6.83
C LEU A 307 -19.48 -7.26 5.88
N ALA A 308 -18.78 -8.39 5.89
CA ALA A 308 -19.15 -9.57 5.11
C ALA A 308 -20.50 -10.16 5.56
N LEU A 309 -20.79 -10.17 6.88
CA LEU A 309 -22.10 -10.59 7.40
C LEU A 309 -23.24 -9.68 6.89
N LEU A 310 -22.98 -8.37 6.79
CA LEU A 310 -23.90 -7.38 6.24
C LEU A 310 -23.99 -7.41 4.71
N GLY A 311 -23.11 -8.16 4.03
CA GLY A 311 -23.04 -8.24 2.57
C GLY A 311 -22.41 -7.01 1.91
N ILE A 312 -21.55 -6.28 2.61
CA ILE A 312 -20.86 -5.08 2.12
C ILE A 312 -19.42 -5.48 1.76
N PRO A 313 -19.00 -5.39 0.48
CA PRO A 313 -17.61 -5.64 0.12
C PRO A 313 -16.71 -4.51 0.60
N LEU A 314 -15.53 -4.88 1.13
CA LEU A 314 -14.52 -3.91 1.57
C LEU A 314 -13.62 -3.54 0.38
N ASP A 315 -14.09 -2.60 -0.43
CA ASP A 315 -13.31 -1.98 -1.50
C ASP A 315 -13.03 -0.50 -1.16
N GLU A 316 -11.98 0.10 -1.74
CA GLU A 316 -11.62 1.51 -1.51
C GLU A 316 -12.79 2.47 -1.78
N HIS A 317 -13.54 2.23 -2.87
CA HIS A 317 -14.72 3.01 -3.21
C HIS A 317 -15.82 2.87 -2.14
N THR A 318 -16.05 1.65 -1.64
CA THR A 318 -17.06 1.38 -0.62
C THR A 318 -16.68 2.04 0.70
N ALA A 319 -15.41 2.02 1.10
CA ALA A 319 -14.95 2.68 2.32
C ALA A 319 -15.18 4.21 2.28
N GLY A 320 -14.93 4.85 1.13
CA GLY A 320 -15.23 6.27 0.94
C GLY A 320 -16.73 6.59 1.04
N ALA A 321 -17.56 5.78 0.38
CA ALA A 321 -19.00 6.00 0.28
C ALA A 321 -19.83 5.46 1.45
N LEU A 322 -19.25 4.64 2.34
CA LEU A 322 -19.98 4.03 3.45
C LEU A 322 -20.38 5.08 4.49
N ASP A 323 -21.66 5.42 4.51
CA ASP A 323 -22.30 6.28 5.49
C ASP A 323 -23.32 5.48 6.33
N GLU A 324 -23.84 6.08 7.40
CA GLU A 324 -24.80 5.40 8.28
C GLU A 324 -26.08 5.00 7.52
N LYS A 325 -26.44 5.73 6.47
CA LYS A 325 -27.62 5.45 5.63
C LYS A 325 -27.41 4.18 4.79
N ALA A 326 -26.26 4.05 4.13
CA ALA A 326 -25.87 2.85 3.39
C ALA A 326 -25.78 1.63 4.32
N LEU A 327 -25.20 1.81 5.51
CA LEU A 327 -25.12 0.76 6.52
C LEU A 327 -26.52 0.29 6.97
N ARG A 328 -27.42 1.23 7.30
CA ARG A 328 -28.82 0.92 7.65
C ARG A 328 -29.57 0.23 6.51
N LYS A 329 -29.30 0.60 5.26
CA LYS A 329 -29.91 -0.02 4.07
C LYS A 329 -29.46 -1.48 3.94
N ALA A 330 -28.16 -1.74 3.98
CA ALA A 330 -27.59 -3.09 3.90
C ALA A 330 -28.11 -3.98 5.04
N PHE A 331 -28.15 -3.46 6.28
CA PHE A 331 -28.72 -4.16 7.43
C PHE A 331 -30.19 -4.56 7.22
N ARG A 332 -31.02 -3.65 6.70
CA ARG A 332 -32.45 -3.92 6.43
C ARG A 332 -32.63 -4.97 5.33
N GLU A 333 -31.85 -4.88 4.26
CA GLU A 333 -31.88 -5.86 3.17
C GLU A 333 -31.49 -7.25 3.68
N ARG A 334 -30.41 -7.35 4.47
CA ARG A 334 -29.96 -8.62 5.03
C ARG A 334 -30.89 -9.18 6.12
N SER A 335 -31.45 -8.32 6.98
CA SER A 335 -32.45 -8.72 7.99
C SER A 335 -33.72 -9.29 7.37
N ARG A 336 -34.18 -8.76 6.23
CA ARG A 336 -35.35 -9.30 5.52
C ARG A 336 -35.11 -10.74 5.04
N VAL A 337 -33.90 -11.04 4.58
CA VAL A 337 -33.53 -12.38 4.11
C VAL A 337 -33.38 -13.36 5.28
N LEU A 338 -32.88 -12.88 6.42
CA LEU A 338 -32.59 -13.70 7.60
C LEU A 338 -33.73 -13.73 8.63
N HIS A 339 -34.86 -13.08 8.35
CA HIS A 339 -35.97 -12.99 9.30
C HIS A 339 -36.49 -14.39 9.67
N PRO A 340 -36.78 -14.68 10.95
CA PRO A 340 -37.23 -16.00 11.40
C PRO A 340 -38.46 -16.49 10.62
N ASP A 341 -39.39 -15.62 10.25
CA ASP A 341 -40.57 -16.00 9.46
C ASP A 341 -40.23 -16.51 8.05
N VAL A 342 -39.18 -15.94 7.43
CA VAL A 342 -38.69 -16.39 6.10
C VAL A 342 -37.87 -17.67 6.27
N ARG A 343 -37.12 -17.77 7.38
CA ARG A 343 -36.32 -18.96 7.72
C ARG A 343 -37.17 -20.18 8.05
N ALA A 344 -38.31 -20.00 8.70
CA ALA A 344 -39.25 -21.08 9.02
C ALA A 344 -39.81 -21.78 7.76
N GLN A 345 -39.71 -21.14 6.60
CA GLN A 345 -40.12 -21.69 5.30
C GLN A 345 -38.98 -22.40 4.57
N ARG A 346 -37.72 -22.28 5.02
CA ARG A 346 -36.58 -23.00 4.44
C ARG A 346 -36.35 -24.33 5.14
N LEU A 347 -35.91 -25.34 4.38
CA LEU A 347 -35.58 -26.67 4.89
C LEU A 347 -34.48 -26.57 5.96
N ALA A 348 -34.57 -27.37 7.02
CA ALA A 348 -33.63 -27.35 8.14
C ALA A 348 -32.17 -27.53 7.70
N GLU A 349 -31.93 -28.32 6.65
CA GLU A 349 -30.60 -28.56 6.06
C GLU A 349 -29.97 -27.30 5.43
N GLU A 350 -30.77 -26.31 5.01
CA GLU A 350 -30.26 -25.03 4.47
C GLU A 350 -29.92 -24.01 5.58
N THR A 351 -30.20 -24.34 6.84
CA THR A 351 -30.03 -23.39 7.96
C THR A 351 -28.69 -23.51 8.68
N GLU A 352 -27.97 -24.63 8.51
CA GLU A 352 -26.61 -24.79 9.04
C GLU A 352 -25.65 -23.81 8.36
N GLY A 353 -24.92 -23.02 9.16
CA GLY A 353 -23.94 -22.04 8.69
C GLY A 353 -24.52 -20.69 8.25
N VAL A 354 -25.84 -20.50 8.25
CA VAL A 354 -26.44 -19.19 7.96
C VAL A 354 -26.42 -18.32 9.23
N PRO A 355 -25.78 -17.12 9.19
CA PRO A 355 -25.64 -16.27 10.36
C PRO A 355 -26.99 -15.84 10.95
N SER A 356 -27.02 -15.72 12.27
CA SER A 356 -28.24 -15.37 13.01
C SER A 356 -28.54 -13.87 12.93
N VAL A 357 -29.80 -13.49 13.16
CA VAL A 357 -30.21 -12.08 13.27
C VAL A 357 -29.46 -11.35 14.40
N TYR A 358 -29.11 -12.06 15.48
CA TYR A 358 -28.36 -11.49 16.60
C TYR A 358 -26.92 -11.14 16.21
N GLU A 359 -26.25 -12.00 15.44
CA GLU A 359 -24.91 -11.72 14.88
C GLU A 359 -24.96 -10.54 13.91
N LEU A 360 -26.01 -10.47 13.09
CA LEU A 360 -26.22 -9.34 12.19
C LEU A 360 -26.39 -8.01 12.94
N ASN A 361 -27.13 -8.02 14.05
CA ASN A 361 -27.34 -6.83 14.88
C ASN A 361 -26.05 -6.41 15.61
N ALA A 362 -25.26 -7.39 16.09
CA ALA A 362 -23.96 -7.14 16.68
C ALA A 362 -22.97 -6.52 15.67
N ALA A 363 -22.92 -7.06 14.45
CA ALA A 363 -22.11 -6.54 13.35
C ALA A 363 -22.53 -5.10 12.97
N TYR A 364 -23.83 -4.84 12.87
CA TYR A 364 -24.36 -3.50 12.59
C TYR A 364 -23.93 -2.48 13.65
N GLU A 365 -24.11 -2.79 14.94
CA GLU A 365 -23.73 -1.89 16.03
C GLU A 365 -22.21 -1.70 16.14
N ALA A 366 -21.41 -2.71 15.82
CA ALA A 366 -19.96 -2.62 15.79
C ALA A 366 -19.47 -1.65 14.70
N VAL A 367 -19.97 -1.81 13.46
CA VAL A 367 -19.61 -0.94 12.33
C VAL A 367 -20.18 0.47 12.52
N ARG A 368 -21.39 0.60 13.08
CA ARG A 368 -22.03 1.90 13.37
C ARG A 368 -21.24 2.75 14.35
N LYS A 369 -20.58 2.15 15.35
CA LYS A 369 -19.74 2.89 16.32
C LYS A 369 -18.45 3.43 15.71
N LEU A 370 -18.09 2.96 14.51
CA LEU A 370 -16.86 3.35 13.81
C LEU A 370 -17.08 4.53 12.87
N LEU A 371 -18.25 4.57 12.25
CA LEU A 371 -18.74 5.69 11.42
C LEU A 371 -19.15 6.87 12.31
#